data_AF-A0A1Y6KKX8-F1
#
_entry.id   AF-A0A1Y6KKX8-F1
#
_cell.length_a   1.000
_cell.length_b   1.000
_cell.length_c   1.000
_cell.angle_alpha   90.00
_cell.angle_beta   90.00
_cell.angle_gamma   90.00
#
_symmetry.space_group_name_H-M   'P 1'
#
loop_
_entity.id
_entity.type
_entity.pdbx_description
1 polymer ?
#
loop_
_entity_poly.entity_id
_entity_poly.type
_entity_poly.pdbx_seq_one_letter_code
_entity_poly.pdbx_strand_id
1 'polypeptide(L)'
;MNMTAPLQPTAIHAVPAELCDCGFRVLMIRQFNVGAVPPAFAIIDQRIMRMPQRLGRHGVSFAATFLPEVMSWLIEHLGRPSLHDETGRSYRNPRWPVVCWHDRERYWPSGAVTVEWSAEVAFQDHASWMAFRTHWSESLMGRNADPDTTIGEAEPRDLHDAEKEFSDAAFQRA
;
A
#
# COMPACT_ATOMS: atom_id res chain seq x y z
N MET A 1 22.26 22.11 -2.33
CA MET A 1 22.00 21.22 -1.18
C MET A 1 20.49 21.20 -0.97
N ASN A 2 19.80 20.15 -1.43
CA ASN A 2 18.36 20.02 -1.21
C ASN A 2 18.14 19.69 0.28
N MET A 3 17.76 20.71 1.05
CA MET A 3 17.24 20.51 2.41
C MET A 3 15.83 19.93 2.28
N THR A 4 15.72 18.62 2.13
CA THR A 4 14.44 17.93 2.38
C THR A 4 14.05 18.22 3.83
N ALA A 5 12.95 18.95 4.02
CA ALA A 5 12.37 19.18 5.33
C ALA A 5 12.25 17.84 6.08
N PRO A 6 12.42 17.82 7.41
CA PRO A 6 12.25 16.59 8.18
C PRO A 6 10.87 16.00 7.87
N LEU A 7 10.87 14.74 7.42
CA LEU A 7 9.63 13.99 7.21
C LEU A 7 8.77 14.11 8.48
N GLN A 8 7.53 14.53 8.31
CA GLN A 8 6.60 14.63 9.43
C GLN A 8 6.05 13.23 9.75
N PRO A 9 5.73 12.93 11.03
CA PRO A 9 5.18 11.62 11.40
C PRO A 9 3.93 11.26 10.58
N THR A 10 3.09 12.26 10.32
CA THR A 10 1.83 12.17 9.58
C THR A 10 1.99 12.24 8.06
N ALA A 11 3.22 12.23 7.54
CA ALA A 11 3.44 12.17 6.10
C ALA A 11 3.20 10.75 5.59
N ILE A 12 2.12 10.57 4.83
CA ILE A 12 1.64 9.29 4.28
C ILE A 12 1.86 9.28 2.77
N HIS A 13 3.10 9.45 2.33
CA HIS A 13 3.48 9.27 0.93
C HIS A 13 4.31 8.01 0.77
N ALA A 14 4.32 7.46 -0.45
CA ALA A 14 5.22 6.39 -0.82
C ALA A 14 6.67 6.82 -0.54
N VAL A 15 7.42 5.94 0.12
CA VAL A 15 8.85 6.15 0.38
C VAL A 15 9.63 5.11 -0.41
N PRO A 16 10.85 5.44 -0.88
CA PRO A 16 11.68 4.46 -1.59
C PRO A 16 11.84 3.17 -0.78
N ALA A 17 11.81 2.04 -1.47
CA ALA A 17 12.10 0.74 -0.90
C ALA A 17 13.57 0.69 -0.44
N GLU A 18 13.81 0.07 0.71
CA GLU A 18 15.15 -0.30 1.15
C GLU A 18 15.58 -1.53 0.33
N LEU A 19 16.59 -1.37 -0.51
CA LEU A 19 17.10 -2.48 -1.32
C LEU A 19 18.03 -3.37 -0.48
N CYS A 20 17.86 -4.68 -0.63
CA CYS A 20 18.68 -5.71 0.01
C CYS A 20 19.43 -6.52 -1.06
N ASP A 21 20.37 -7.38 -0.64
CA ASP A 21 21.24 -8.16 -1.56
C ASP A 21 20.45 -9.00 -2.59
N CYS A 22 19.32 -9.57 -2.17
CA CYS A 22 18.45 -10.38 -3.02
C CYS A 22 16.96 -10.03 -2.82
N GLY A 23 16.66 -8.74 -2.69
CA GLY A 23 15.29 -8.34 -2.39
C GLY A 23 15.15 -6.89 -2.00
N PHE A 24 14.04 -6.59 -1.35
CA PHE A 24 13.73 -5.23 -0.92
C PHE A 24 12.77 -5.24 0.27
N ARG A 25 12.72 -4.11 0.98
CA ARG A 25 11.76 -3.86 2.05
C ARG A 25 11.00 -2.57 1.78
N VAL A 26 9.69 -2.61 1.92
CA VAL A 26 8.80 -1.45 1.74
C VAL A 26 8.04 -1.16 3.03
N LEU A 27 8.00 0.12 3.40
CA LEU A 27 7.17 0.60 4.51
C LEU A 27 5.70 0.60 4.08
N MET A 28 4.87 -0.21 4.72
CA MET A 28 3.47 -0.40 4.34
C MET A 28 2.51 0.33 5.29
N ILE A 29 2.86 0.44 6.57
CA ILE A 29 1.95 0.98 7.59
C ILE A 29 2.74 1.77 8.62
N ARG A 30 2.16 2.89 9.05
CA ARG A 30 2.60 3.60 10.24
C ARG A 30 1.47 3.63 11.26
N GLN A 31 1.74 3.08 12.43
CA GLN A 31 0.86 3.11 13.58
C GLN A 31 1.25 4.28 14.49
N PHE A 32 0.26 5.11 14.82
CA PHE A 32 0.38 6.22 15.74
C PHE A 32 -0.20 5.82 17.09
N ASN A 33 0.66 5.86 18.11
CA ASN A 33 0.26 5.63 19.49
C ASN A 33 0.05 7.00 20.14
N VAL A 34 -1.20 7.32 20.52
CA VAL A 34 -1.55 8.59 21.17
C VAL A 34 -2.28 8.31 22.47
N GLY A 35 -1.58 8.42 23.60
CA GLY A 35 -2.18 8.23 24.92
C GLY A 35 -2.89 6.88 25.08
N ALA A 36 -4.06 6.90 25.74
CA ALA A 36 -4.87 5.70 26.01
C ALA A 36 -5.99 5.46 24.98
N VAL A 37 -5.89 6.01 23.77
CA VAL A 37 -6.87 5.76 22.70
C VAL A 37 -6.43 4.59 21.81
N PRO A 38 -7.37 3.92 21.09
CA PRO A 38 -7.02 2.93 20.09
C PRO A 38 -6.00 3.49 19.08
N PRO A 39 -5.02 2.68 18.63
CA PRO A 39 -4.01 3.13 17.69
C PRO A 39 -4.62 3.59 16.37
N ALA A 40 -4.14 4.72 15.85
CA ALA A 40 -4.46 5.16 14.50
C ALA A 40 -3.44 4.58 13.52
N PHE A 41 -3.88 4.22 12.30
CA PHE A 41 -3.01 3.63 11.28
C PHE A 41 -3.07 4.44 10.00
N ALA A 42 -1.90 4.70 9.42
CA ALA A 42 -1.74 5.17 8.06
C ALA A 42 -1.26 4.01 7.19
N ILE A 43 -1.97 3.74 6.09
CA ILE A 43 -1.55 2.78 5.08
C ILE A 43 -0.82 3.56 3.98
N ILE A 44 0.38 3.11 3.63
CA ILE A 44 1.23 3.73 2.61
C ILE A 44 1.14 2.89 1.34
N ASP A 45 0.62 3.48 0.27
CA ASP A 45 0.55 2.83 -1.04
C ASP A 45 1.93 2.84 -1.71
N GLN A 46 2.55 1.65 -1.78
CA GLN A 46 3.87 1.43 -2.36
C GLN A 46 3.82 0.98 -3.82
N ARG A 47 2.62 0.79 -4.40
CA ARG A 47 2.43 0.38 -5.80
C ARG A 47 3.19 -0.89 -6.23
N ILE A 48 3.42 -1.77 -5.26
CA ILE A 48 4.03 -3.09 -5.44
C ILE A 48 3.21 -4.15 -4.71
N MET A 49 2.81 -3.82 -3.49
CA MET A 49 2.04 -4.69 -2.60
C MET A 49 0.61 -4.19 -2.51
N ARG A 50 -0.37 -5.10 -2.44
CA ARG A 50 -1.75 -4.74 -2.14
C ARG A 50 -1.84 -4.06 -0.79
N MET A 51 -2.71 -3.06 -0.71
CA MET A 51 -3.09 -2.46 0.56
C MET A 51 -3.75 -3.54 1.47
N PRO A 52 -3.41 -3.57 2.77
CA PRO A 52 -4.08 -4.44 3.72
C PRO A 52 -5.60 -4.17 3.75
N GLN A 53 -6.42 -5.18 3.41
CA GLN A 53 -7.88 -5.00 3.34
C GLN A 53 -8.62 -5.31 4.66
N ARG A 54 -7.94 -5.84 5.69
CA ARG A 54 -8.57 -6.21 6.97
C ARG A 54 -7.75 -5.81 8.19
N LEU A 55 -8.06 -4.65 8.77
CA LEU A 55 -7.82 -4.37 10.19
C LEU A 55 -8.95 -5.02 10.99
N GLY A 56 -8.87 -6.33 11.24
CA GLY A 56 -9.94 -7.10 11.88
C GLY A 56 -9.99 -6.97 13.41
N ARG A 57 -11.11 -7.38 14.03
CA ARG A 57 -11.32 -7.38 15.50
C ARG A 57 -10.39 -8.31 16.30
N HIS A 58 -9.66 -9.21 15.65
CA HIS A 58 -8.84 -10.26 16.29
C HIS A 58 -7.33 -10.02 16.17
N GLY A 59 -6.93 -8.78 15.89
CA GLY A 59 -5.56 -8.43 15.58
C GLY A 59 -5.37 -8.17 14.09
N VAL A 60 -4.21 -7.61 13.75
CA VAL A 60 -3.92 -7.20 12.39
C VAL A 60 -3.31 -8.36 11.64
N SER A 61 -4.05 -8.90 10.66
CA SER A 61 -3.56 -9.93 9.76
C SER A 61 -3.23 -9.31 8.42
N PHE A 62 -1.94 -9.28 8.10
CA PHE A 62 -1.45 -8.73 6.86
C PHE A 62 -1.14 -9.85 5.87
N ALA A 63 -2.13 -10.20 5.04
CA ALA A 63 -1.84 -10.97 3.83
C ALA A 63 -1.17 -10.03 2.82
N ALA A 64 0.15 -9.85 2.93
CA ALA A 64 0.92 -9.13 1.93
C ALA A 64 0.93 -9.97 0.65
N THR A 65 0.14 -9.53 -0.33
CA THR A 65 0.17 -10.10 -1.67
C THR A 65 0.59 -8.99 -2.60
N PHE A 66 1.41 -9.29 -3.60
CA PHE A 66 1.71 -8.33 -4.63
C PHE A 66 0.42 -7.83 -5.33
N LEU A 67 0.50 -6.65 -5.93
CA LEU A 67 -0.55 -6.16 -6.82
C LEU A 67 -0.80 -7.16 -7.96
N PRO A 68 -2.02 -7.21 -8.54
CA PRO A 68 -2.34 -8.16 -9.61
C PRO A 68 -1.33 -8.18 -10.76
N GLU A 69 -0.88 -7.03 -11.24
CA GLU A 69 0.08 -6.88 -12.32
C GLU A 69 1.46 -7.42 -11.96
N VAL A 70 1.91 -7.18 -10.72
CA VAL A 70 3.16 -7.73 -10.20
C VAL A 70 3.05 -9.25 -10.03
N MET A 71 1.91 -9.74 -9.55
CA MET A 71 1.63 -11.18 -9.46
C MET A 71 1.65 -11.86 -10.84
N SER A 72 1.01 -11.26 -11.85
CA SER A 72 1.00 -11.78 -13.22
C SER A 72 2.41 -11.83 -13.79
N TRP A 73 3.18 -10.75 -13.64
CA TRP A 73 4.58 -10.70 -14.08
C TRP A 73 5.42 -11.80 -13.40
N LEU A 74 5.30 -11.97 -12.08
CA LEU A 74 6.00 -13.02 -11.34
C LEU A 74 5.60 -14.42 -11.82
N ILE A 75 4.32 -14.62 -12.15
CA ILE A 75 3.84 -15.89 -12.68
C ILE A 75 4.47 -16.21 -14.03
N GLU A 76 4.53 -15.22 -14.92
CA GLU A 76 5.18 -15.38 -16.23
C GLU A 76 6.67 -15.67 -16.10
N HIS A 77 7.37 -15.00 -15.17
CA HIS A 77 8.83 -15.10 -15.04
C HIS A 77 9.29 -16.32 -14.25
N LEU A 78 8.50 -16.78 -13.28
CA LEU A 78 8.93 -17.81 -12.34
C LEU A 78 8.11 -19.12 -12.46
N GLY A 79 6.90 -19.11 -13.06
CA GLY A 79 5.91 -20.21 -13.00
C GLY A 79 4.66 -19.93 -12.12
N ARG A 80 4.12 -20.91 -11.39
CA ARG A 80 3.05 -20.64 -10.39
C ARG A 80 3.60 -20.67 -8.97
N PRO A 81 3.01 -19.93 -7.99
CA PRO A 81 3.41 -19.99 -6.57
C PRO A 81 3.28 -21.38 -5.95
N SER A 82 2.34 -22.17 -6.47
CA SER A 82 2.08 -23.55 -6.08
C SER A 82 2.26 -24.46 -7.29
N LEU A 83 2.98 -25.56 -7.09
CA LEU A 83 3.23 -26.61 -8.06
C LEU A 83 2.61 -27.92 -7.56
N HIS A 84 2.52 -28.92 -8.44
CA HIS A 84 2.06 -30.26 -8.08
C HIS A 84 3.17 -31.27 -8.42
N ASP A 85 3.38 -32.25 -7.56
CA ASP A 85 4.29 -33.37 -7.86
C ASP A 85 3.59 -34.44 -8.71
N GLU A 86 4.31 -35.51 -9.03
CA GLU A 86 3.80 -36.64 -9.83
C GLU A 86 2.61 -37.36 -9.18
N THR A 87 2.44 -37.21 -7.86
CA THR A 87 1.32 -37.77 -7.10
C THR A 87 0.12 -36.83 -7.02
N GLY A 88 0.24 -35.61 -7.58
CA GLY A 88 -0.77 -34.56 -7.50
C GLY A 88 -0.76 -33.79 -6.18
N ARG A 89 0.25 -33.96 -5.32
CA ARG A 89 0.36 -33.21 -4.07
C ARG A 89 0.87 -31.80 -4.35
N SER A 90 0.17 -30.80 -3.82
CA SER A 90 0.59 -29.40 -3.94
C SER A 90 1.79 -29.08 -3.06
N TYR A 91 2.76 -28.35 -3.59
CA TYR A 91 3.90 -27.82 -2.83
C TYR A 91 4.25 -26.40 -3.32
N ARG A 92 4.96 -25.63 -2.46
CA ARG A 92 5.37 -24.28 -2.79
C ARG A 92 6.46 -24.32 -3.88
N ASN A 93 6.34 -23.46 -4.88
CA ASN A 93 7.40 -23.30 -5.86
C ASN A 93 8.67 -22.75 -5.20
N PRO A 94 9.81 -23.46 -5.26
CA PRO A 94 11.04 -23.05 -4.59
C PRO A 94 11.69 -21.81 -5.21
N ARG A 95 11.22 -21.32 -6.36
CA ARG A 95 11.67 -20.06 -6.99
C ARG A 95 10.90 -18.84 -6.50
N TRP A 96 9.79 -19.04 -5.77
CA TRP A 96 8.93 -17.93 -5.37
C TRP A 96 9.58 -17.05 -4.33
N PRO A 97 9.45 -15.71 -4.43
CA PRO A 97 9.89 -14.84 -3.36
C PRO A 97 9.15 -15.15 -2.07
N VAL A 98 9.84 -14.96 -0.95
CA VAL A 98 9.28 -15.02 0.42
C VAL A 98 8.91 -13.60 0.81
N VAL A 99 7.77 -13.47 1.51
CA VAL A 99 7.39 -12.20 2.13
C VAL A 99 7.36 -12.35 3.65
N CYS A 100 8.08 -11.48 4.34
CA CYS A 100 8.17 -11.39 5.78
C CYS A 100 7.68 -10.02 6.27
N TRP A 101 7.01 -9.97 7.42
CA TRP A 101 6.63 -8.72 8.06
C TRP A 101 7.62 -8.37 9.17
N HIS A 102 7.94 -7.09 9.27
CA HIS A 102 8.76 -6.53 10.32
C HIS A 102 8.08 -5.30 10.88
N ASP A 103 8.10 -5.15 12.19
CA ASP A 103 7.72 -3.92 12.88
C ASP A 103 8.91 -3.31 13.63
N ARG A 104 8.92 -1.99 13.72
CA ARG A 104 9.95 -1.26 14.49
C ARG A 104 9.38 0.05 15.01
N GLU A 105 9.73 0.38 16.25
CA GLU A 105 9.49 1.72 16.78
C GLU A 105 10.35 2.78 16.08
N ARG A 106 9.74 3.91 15.75
CA ARG A 106 10.40 5.09 15.22
C ARG A 106 10.14 6.29 16.11
N TYR A 107 11.23 6.91 16.54
CA TYR A 107 11.24 8.14 17.33
C TYR A 107 11.44 9.32 16.38
N TRP A 108 10.49 10.26 16.38
CA TRP A 108 10.52 11.43 15.50
C TRP A 108 11.13 12.64 16.20
N PRO A 109 11.78 13.57 15.48
CA PRO A 109 12.31 14.80 16.06
C PRO A 109 11.26 15.67 16.78
N SER A 110 9.99 15.54 16.41
CA SER A 110 8.86 16.22 17.08
C SER A 110 8.51 15.62 18.45
N GLY A 111 9.15 14.54 18.88
CA GLY A 111 8.82 13.78 20.10
C GLY A 111 7.73 12.73 19.90
N ALA A 112 7.13 12.63 18.71
CA ALA A 112 6.19 11.57 18.40
C ALA A 112 6.88 10.19 18.35
N VAL A 113 6.16 9.14 18.73
CA VAL A 113 6.60 7.74 18.58
C VAL A 113 5.58 6.99 17.74
N THR A 114 6.05 6.28 16.73
CA THR A 114 5.22 5.45 15.85
C THR A 114 5.77 4.04 15.77
N VAL A 115 4.92 3.06 15.47
CA VAL A 115 5.37 1.73 15.05
C VAL A 115 5.26 1.64 13.53
N GLU A 116 6.38 1.42 12.86
CA GLU A 116 6.46 1.26 11.42
C GLU A 116 6.44 -0.23 11.06
N TRP A 117 5.51 -0.62 10.18
CA TRP A 117 5.38 -1.99 9.70
C TRP A 117 5.79 -2.06 8.23
N SER A 118 6.75 -2.94 7.95
CA SER A 118 7.35 -3.11 6.64
C SER A 118 7.17 -4.54 6.15
N ALA A 119 6.94 -4.68 4.84
CA ALA A 119 6.98 -5.96 4.15
C ALA A 119 8.36 -6.11 3.49
N GLU A 120 9.08 -7.17 3.85
CA GLU A 120 10.33 -7.57 3.23
C GLU A 120 10.07 -8.70 2.24
N VAL A 121 10.58 -8.53 1.03
CA VAL A 121 10.48 -9.47 -0.08
C VAL A 121 11.87 -9.99 -0.39
N ALA A 122 12.08 -11.30 -0.24
CA ALA A 122 13.33 -11.97 -0.54
C ALA A 122 13.17 -12.92 -1.72
N PHE A 123 13.94 -12.70 -2.78
CA PHE A 123 14.07 -13.61 -3.92
C PHE A 123 15.05 -14.73 -3.58
N GLN A 124 14.88 -15.85 -4.28
CA GLN A 124 15.65 -17.08 -4.03
C GLN A 124 16.99 -17.06 -4.76
N ASP A 125 17.10 -16.24 -5.82
CA ASP A 125 18.28 -16.10 -6.64
C ASP A 125 18.42 -14.68 -7.17
N HIS A 126 19.67 -14.29 -7.43
CA HIS A 126 20.02 -12.94 -7.84
C HIS A 126 19.51 -12.58 -9.24
N ALA A 127 19.37 -13.55 -10.15
CA ALA A 127 18.90 -13.28 -11.51
C ALA A 127 17.42 -12.87 -11.50
N SER A 128 16.59 -13.60 -10.76
CA SER A 128 15.18 -13.27 -10.54
C SER A 128 15.01 -11.91 -9.86
N TRP A 129 15.84 -11.62 -8.84
CA TRP A 129 15.85 -10.30 -8.20
C TRP A 129 16.18 -9.17 -9.19
N MET A 130 17.26 -9.32 -9.95
CA MET A 130 17.68 -8.28 -10.89
C MET A 130 16.65 -8.05 -12.00
N ALA A 131 16.02 -9.12 -12.51
CA ALA A 131 14.93 -8.99 -13.46
C ALA A 131 13.75 -8.20 -12.88
N PHE A 132 13.35 -8.52 -11.65
CA PHE A 132 12.27 -7.81 -10.96
C PHE A 132 12.63 -6.34 -10.73
N ARG A 133 13.82 -6.08 -10.18
CA ARG A 133 14.30 -4.73 -9.85
C ARG A 133 14.35 -3.84 -11.09
N THR A 134 14.83 -4.36 -12.22
CA THR A 134 14.86 -3.60 -13.48
C THR A 134 13.45 -3.26 -13.95
N HIS A 135 12.54 -4.24 -13.92
CA HIS A 135 11.17 -4.03 -14.39
C HIS A 135 10.36 -3.07 -13.51
N TRP A 136 10.53 -3.16 -12.19
CA TRP A 136 9.76 -2.40 -11.20
C TRP A 136 10.54 -1.24 -10.54
N SER A 137 11.60 -0.77 -11.18
CA SER A 137 12.53 0.22 -10.61
C SER A 137 11.83 1.51 -10.17
N GLU A 138 10.89 2.02 -10.96
CA GLU A 138 10.16 3.26 -10.65
C GLU A 138 9.26 3.11 -9.43
N SER A 139 8.52 2.01 -9.33
CA SER A 139 7.68 1.71 -8.17
C SER A 139 8.53 1.55 -6.90
N LEU A 140 9.70 0.89 -7.00
CA LEU A 140 10.64 0.76 -5.88
C LEU A 140 11.25 2.10 -5.43
N MET A 141 11.29 3.11 -6.30
CA MET A 141 11.74 4.46 -5.93
C MET A 141 10.66 5.28 -5.20
N GLY A 142 9.47 4.73 -4.95
CA GLY A 142 8.40 5.42 -4.25
C GLY A 142 7.86 6.63 -5.02
N ARG A 143 7.95 6.63 -6.35
CA ARG A 143 7.44 7.74 -7.16
C ARG A 143 5.89 7.69 -7.12
N ASN A 144 5.30 8.78 -6.64
CA ASN A 144 3.87 9.02 -6.83
C ASN A 144 3.57 9.01 -8.34
N ALA A 145 2.40 8.52 -8.78
CA ALA A 145 1.91 8.97 -10.09
C ALA A 145 1.99 10.50 -10.09
N ASP A 146 2.36 11.06 -11.23
CA ASP A 146 2.24 12.49 -11.48
C ASP A 146 0.95 13.07 -10.87
N PRO A 147 0.99 14.31 -10.35
CA PRO A 147 -0.22 15.06 -10.00
C PRO A 147 -1.14 15.31 -11.22
N ASP A 148 -0.76 14.93 -12.43
CA ASP A 148 -1.51 15.11 -13.68
C ASP A 148 -2.61 14.06 -13.95
N THR A 149 -3.01 13.26 -12.96
CA THR A 149 -4.36 12.69 -13.04
C THR A 149 -5.34 13.75 -12.58
N THR A 150 -5.59 14.71 -13.47
CA THR A 150 -6.66 15.69 -13.37
C THR A 150 -7.92 14.94 -12.97
N ILE A 151 -8.33 15.21 -11.73
CA ILE A 151 -9.67 14.95 -11.23
C ILE A 151 -10.61 15.39 -12.34
N GLY A 152 -11.43 14.45 -12.83
CA GLY A 152 -12.44 14.74 -13.84
C GLY A 152 -13.14 16.03 -13.47
N GLU A 153 -13.23 16.93 -14.44
CA GLU A 153 -14.02 18.15 -14.34
C GLU A 153 -15.39 17.74 -13.81
N ALA A 154 -15.61 17.97 -12.51
CA ALA A 154 -16.94 17.99 -11.95
C ALA A 154 -17.56 19.24 -12.56
N GLU A 155 -18.31 19.05 -13.64
CA GLU A 155 -19.26 20.03 -14.15
C GLU A 155 -19.94 20.71 -12.95
N PRO A 156 -19.97 22.06 -12.91
CA PRO A 156 -20.68 22.75 -11.85
C PRO A 156 -22.15 22.35 -11.95
N ARG A 157 -22.61 21.54 -10.99
CA ARG A 157 -24.05 21.30 -10.81
C ARG A 157 -24.68 22.65 -10.49
N ASP A 158 -25.44 23.18 -11.45
CA ASP A 158 -26.28 24.34 -11.28
C ASP A 158 -27.11 24.21 -10.00
N LEU A 159 -26.85 25.10 -9.06
CA LEU A 159 -27.56 25.26 -7.79
C LEU A 159 -28.90 25.98 -8.00
N HIS A 160 -29.72 25.51 -8.95
CA HIS A 160 -30.96 26.21 -9.35
C HIS A 160 -32.25 25.40 -9.31
N ASP A 161 -32.29 24.24 -8.63
CA ASP A 161 -33.54 23.47 -8.51
C ASP A 161 -33.89 22.99 -7.08
N ALA A 162 -33.43 23.68 -6.03
CA ALA A 162 -33.75 23.33 -4.64
C ALA A 162 -34.70 24.30 -3.92
N GLU A 163 -35.27 25.30 -4.60
CA GLU A 163 -36.24 26.24 -3.97
C GLU A 163 -37.68 26.11 -4.48
N LYS A 164 -38.00 25.13 -5.33
CA LYS A 164 -39.36 25.00 -5.89
C LYS A 164 -40.24 23.91 -5.31
N GLU A 165 -39.75 23.08 -4.39
CA GLU A 165 -40.50 21.93 -3.86
C GLU A 165 -41.07 22.11 -2.44
N PHE A 166 -40.90 23.29 -1.82
CA PHE A 166 -41.50 23.60 -0.51
C PHE A 166 -42.65 24.64 -0.56
N SER A 167 -43.08 25.07 -1.75
CA SER A 167 -44.17 26.05 -1.89
C SER A 167 -45.56 25.45 -2.18
N ASP A 168 -45.67 24.17 -2.56
CA ASP A 168 -46.96 23.61 -3.03
C ASP A 168 -47.70 22.73 -2.00
N ALA A 169 -47.20 22.61 -0.76
CA ALA A 169 -47.85 21.81 0.28
C ALA A 169 -48.66 22.63 1.32
N ALA A 170 -48.85 23.94 1.12
CA ALA A 170 -49.42 24.83 2.16
C ALA A 170 -50.75 25.53 1.82
N PHE A 171 -51.38 25.31 0.66
CA PHE A 171 -52.70 25.92 0.38
C PHE A 171 -53.64 24.99 -0.39
N GLN A 172 -54.24 24.02 0.31
CA GLN A 172 -55.53 23.44 -0.07
C GLN A 172 -56.20 22.77 1.14
N ARG A 173 -56.55 23.57 2.15
CA ARG A 173 -57.60 23.27 3.15
C ARG A 173 -58.09 24.58 3.77
N ALA A 174 -59.10 25.18 3.16
CA ALA A 174 -60.15 25.99 3.77
C ALA A 174 -61.25 26.21 2.73
#